data_AF-A0A818RBK9-F1
#
_entry.id   AF-A0A818RBK9-F1
#
_cell.length_a   1.000
_cell.length_b   1.000
_cell.length_c   1.000
_cell.angle_alpha   90.00
_cell.angle_beta   90.00
_cell.angle_gamma   90.00
#
_symmetry.space_group_name_H-M   'P 1'
#
loop_
_entity.id
_entity.type
_entity.pdbx_description
1 polymer ?
#
loop_
_entity_poly.entity_id
_entity_poly.type
_entity_poly.pdbx_seq_one_letter_code
_entity_poly.pdbx_strand_id
1 'polypeptide(L)'
;ISECAVVVLSEPVEKHDRCIYEVGAEVFSNERRAEIFSKVLGTSIMYEQQTIEDFYKTNISSGMNHSLVYDLIKLAFNGEGKKATLQLAVILNRPLRTFEEWLQDNIQLFQWK
;
A
#
# COMPACT_ATOMS: atom_id res chain seq x y z
N ILE A 1 -8.32 -6.56 1.91
CA ILE A 1 -9.38 -6.16 2.86
C ILE A 1 -10.60 -7.09 2.75
N SER A 2 -11.19 -7.25 1.56
CA SER A 2 -12.38 -8.09 1.35
C SER A 2 -12.22 -9.54 1.85
N GLU A 3 -11.11 -10.21 1.54
CA GLU A 3 -10.88 -11.60 1.98
C GLU A 3 -10.85 -11.74 3.52
N CYS A 4 -10.19 -10.81 4.22
CA CYS A 4 -10.16 -10.80 5.68
C CYS A 4 -11.57 -10.61 6.25
N ALA A 5 -12.35 -9.70 5.66
CA ALA A 5 -13.73 -9.48 6.08
C ALA A 5 -14.60 -10.72 5.85
N VAL A 6 -14.41 -11.41 4.72
CA VAL A 6 -15.13 -12.66 4.42
C VAL A 6 -14.83 -13.73 5.48
N VAL A 7 -13.57 -13.93 5.85
CA VAL A 7 -13.22 -14.89 6.92
C VAL A 7 -13.91 -14.50 8.23
N VAL A 8 -13.72 -13.25 8.67
CA VAL A 8 -14.26 -12.76 9.96
C VAL A 8 -15.78 -12.89 10.04
N LEU A 9 -16.48 -12.66 8.93
CA LEU A 9 -17.95 -12.76 8.86
C LEU A 9 -18.47 -14.20 8.69
N SER A 10 -17.61 -15.14 8.30
CA SER A 10 -18.00 -16.55 8.04
C SER A 10 -17.70 -17.48 9.22
N GLU A 11 -16.83 -17.06 10.14
CA GLU A 11 -16.45 -17.82 11.33
C GLU A 11 -17.31 -17.43 12.55
N PRO A 12 -17.32 -18.23 13.64
CA PRO A 12 -18.07 -17.91 14.85
C PRO A 12 -17.71 -16.53 15.40
N VAL A 13 -18.74 -15.77 15.81
CA VAL A 13 -18.57 -14.40 16.33
C VAL A 13 -17.64 -14.39 17.53
N GLU A 14 -17.67 -15.42 18.38
CA GLU A 14 -16.82 -15.55 19.57
C GLU A 14 -15.32 -15.64 19.24
N LYS A 15 -14.97 -16.07 18.02
CA LYS A 15 -13.57 -16.18 17.57
C LYS A 15 -12.96 -14.81 17.26
N HIS A 16 -13.76 -13.87 16.76
CA HIS A 16 -13.31 -12.55 16.30
C HIS A 16 -13.76 -11.40 17.21
N ASP A 17 -14.95 -11.50 17.80
CA ASP A 17 -15.60 -10.57 18.72
C ASP A 17 -15.26 -9.09 18.42
N ARG A 18 -14.50 -8.44 19.30
CA ARG A 18 -14.08 -7.03 19.18
C ARG A 18 -12.63 -6.87 18.73
N CYS A 19 -12.05 -7.90 18.12
CA CYS A 19 -10.68 -7.83 17.60
C CYS A 19 -10.59 -6.85 16.43
N ILE A 20 -9.48 -6.11 16.39
CA ILE A 20 -9.12 -5.21 15.29
C ILE A 20 -8.02 -5.88 14.48
N TYR A 21 -8.24 -6.00 13.17
CA TYR A 21 -7.27 -6.59 12.24
C TYR A 21 -6.68 -5.50 11.34
N GLU A 22 -5.40 -5.21 11.54
CA GLU A 22 -4.63 -4.42 10.59
C GLU A 22 -4.44 -5.20 9.28
N VAL A 23 -4.35 -4.49 8.15
CA VAL A 23 -4.23 -5.13 6.83
C VAL A 23 -3.09 -4.47 6.05
N GLY A 24 -1.87 -4.98 6.22
CA GLY A 24 -0.70 -4.61 5.42
C GLY A 24 0.20 -5.81 5.15
N ALA A 25 0.40 -6.18 3.89
CA ALA A 25 1.17 -7.38 3.55
C ALA A 25 2.68 -7.16 3.58
N GLU A 26 3.13 -6.03 3.03
CA GLU A 26 4.55 -5.69 2.90
C GLU A 26 4.76 -4.19 3.11
N VAL A 27 5.98 -3.82 3.47
CA VAL A 27 6.40 -2.43 3.63
C VAL A 27 7.68 -2.23 2.86
N PHE A 28 7.70 -1.19 2.04
CA PHE A 28 8.81 -0.87 1.17
C PHE A 28 9.16 0.61 1.28
N SER A 29 10.46 0.90 1.21
CA SER A 29 10.92 2.23 0.82
C SER A 29 10.51 2.53 -0.62
N ASN A 30 10.48 3.80 -1.02
CA ASN A 30 10.06 4.16 -2.37
C ASN A 30 11.09 3.71 -3.42
N GLU A 31 12.37 3.63 -3.07
CA GLU A 31 13.43 3.05 -3.89
C GLU A 31 13.15 1.57 -4.18
N ARG A 32 12.81 0.80 -3.14
CA ARG A 32 12.48 -0.62 -3.33
C ARG A 32 11.21 -0.82 -4.15
N ARG A 33 10.21 0.07 -4.02
CA ARG A 33 9.03 0.05 -4.90
C ARG A 33 9.43 0.30 -6.35
N ALA A 34 10.29 1.29 -6.62
CA ALA A 34 10.78 1.60 -7.95
C ALA A 34 11.56 0.42 -8.58
N GLU A 35 12.36 -0.30 -7.79
CA GLU A 35 13.02 -1.54 -8.23
C GLU A 35 12.01 -2.63 -8.63
N ILE A 36 10.98 -2.86 -7.81
CA ILE A 36 9.94 -3.86 -8.12
C ILE A 36 9.19 -3.48 -9.40
N PHE A 37 8.80 -2.20 -9.53
CA PHE A 37 8.20 -1.70 -10.76
C PHE A 37 9.12 -1.88 -11.96
N SER A 38 10.41 -1.56 -11.82
CA SER A 38 11.37 -1.71 -12.92
C SER A 38 11.49 -3.14 -13.39
N LYS A 39 11.55 -4.08 -12.44
CA LYS A 39 11.61 -5.51 -12.69
C LYS A 39 10.38 -6.01 -13.43
N VAL A 40 9.18 -5.66 -12.97
CA VAL A 40 7.93 -6.19 -13.54
C VAL A 40 7.58 -5.53 -14.88
N LEU A 41 7.83 -4.23 -15.03
CA LEU A 41 7.51 -3.48 -16.25
C LEU A 41 8.61 -3.55 -17.32
N GLY A 42 9.77 -4.14 -17.01
CA GLY A 42 10.91 -4.22 -17.92
C GLY A 42 11.48 -2.86 -18.33
N THR A 43 11.21 -1.80 -17.56
CA THR A 43 11.59 -0.41 -17.85
C THR A 43 12.30 0.18 -16.65
N SER A 44 13.39 0.91 -16.85
CA SER A 44 14.13 1.54 -15.75
C SER A 44 13.31 2.66 -15.11
N ILE A 45 12.92 2.49 -13.85
CA ILE A 45 12.18 3.48 -13.04
C ILE A 45 13.03 3.82 -11.82
N MET A 46 13.29 5.11 -11.62
CA MET A 46 14.03 5.61 -10.46
C MET A 46 13.10 6.41 -9.55
N TYR A 47 13.31 6.27 -8.25
CA TYR A 47 12.65 7.13 -7.27
C TYR A 47 13.44 8.43 -7.10
N GLU A 48 12.72 9.55 -7.10
CA GLU A 48 13.23 10.87 -6.73
C GLU A 48 12.35 11.43 -5.61
N GLN A 49 12.98 11.82 -4.49
CA GLN A 49 12.27 12.41 -3.38
C GLN A 49 11.97 13.89 -3.65
N GLN A 50 10.68 14.24 -3.69
CA GLN A 50 10.23 15.63 -3.77
C GLN A 50 10.45 16.37 -2.45
N THR A 51 10.56 17.70 -2.51
CA THR A 51 10.48 18.54 -1.31
C THR A 51 9.04 18.54 -0.76
N ILE A 52 8.87 18.89 0.52
CA ILE A 52 7.54 19.00 1.13
C ILE A 52 6.72 20.09 0.42
N GLU A 53 7.37 21.18 0.06
CA GLU A 53 6.78 22.33 -0.63
C GLU A 53 6.27 21.96 -2.01
N ASP A 54 7.09 21.24 -2.79
CA ASP A 54 6.69 20.78 -4.13
C ASP A 54 5.59 19.74 -4.07
N PHE A 55 5.66 18.80 -3.12
CA PHE A 55 4.61 17.82 -2.87
C PHE A 55 3.28 18.53 -2.54
N TYR A 56 3.30 19.48 -1.61
CA TYR A 56 2.12 20.26 -1.23
C TYR A 56 1.54 21.01 -2.43
N LYS A 57 2.38 21.79 -3.13
CA LYS A 57 1.96 22.60 -4.28
C LYS A 57 1.35 21.74 -5.39
N THR A 58 1.97 20.60 -5.71
CA THR A 58 1.51 19.69 -6.76
C THR A 58 0.13 19.12 -6.43
N ASN A 59 -0.06 18.62 -5.20
CA ASN A 59 -1.33 18.03 -4.79
C ASN A 59 -2.46 19.07 -4.68
N ILE A 60 -2.18 20.27 -4.15
CA ILE A 60 -3.17 21.37 -4.14
C ILE A 60 -3.56 21.77 -5.57
N SER A 61 -2.57 21.89 -6.47
CA SER A 61 -2.83 22.25 -7.87
C SER A 61 -3.64 21.17 -8.61
N SER A 62 -3.59 19.92 -8.15
CA SER A 62 -4.43 18.82 -8.67
C SER A 62 -5.88 18.83 -8.15
N GLY A 63 -6.23 19.77 -7.27
CA GLY A 63 -7.57 19.92 -6.70
C GLY A 63 -7.79 19.19 -5.38
N MET A 64 -6.75 18.62 -4.77
CA MET A 64 -6.85 18.06 -3.42
C MET A 64 -7.05 19.17 -2.39
N ASN A 65 -7.85 18.90 -1.37
CA ASN A 65 -8.09 19.87 -0.31
C ASN A 65 -6.90 19.97 0.65
N HIS A 66 -6.71 21.15 1.25
CA HIS A 66 -5.60 21.42 2.14
C HIS A 66 -5.41 20.37 3.26
N SER A 67 -6.49 20.00 3.96
CA SER A 67 -6.39 19.10 5.11
C SER A 67 -5.84 17.73 4.71
N LEU A 68 -6.31 17.17 3.59
CA LEU A 68 -5.82 15.88 3.10
C LEU A 68 -4.36 15.96 2.70
N VAL A 69 -3.96 17.01 1.99
CA VAL A 69 -2.55 17.17 1.57
C VAL A 69 -1.64 17.32 2.78
N TYR A 70 -2.07 18.04 3.80
CA TYR A 70 -1.32 18.19 5.05
C TYR A 70 -1.12 16.85 5.77
N ASP A 71 -2.17 16.04 5.87
CA ASP A 71 -2.08 14.69 6.45
C ASP A 71 -1.19 13.75 5.61
N LEU A 72 -1.26 13.85 4.28
CA LEU A 72 -0.43 13.07 3.37
C LEU A 72 1.06 13.39 3.50
N ILE A 73 1.43 14.64 3.78
CA ILE A 73 2.83 15.01 4.05
C ILE A 73 3.35 14.22 5.26
N LYS A 74 2.56 14.14 6.33
CA LYS A 74 2.94 13.39 7.52
C LYS A 74 3.19 11.91 7.19
N LEU A 75 2.29 11.30 6.41
CA LEU A 75 2.41 9.91 5.99
C LEU A 75 3.63 9.68 5.08
N ALA A 76 3.80 10.53 4.06
CA ALA A 76 4.82 10.38 3.04
C ALA A 76 6.25 10.67 3.55
N PHE A 77 6.41 11.66 4.44
CA PHE A 77 7.73 12.14 4.87
C PHE A 77 8.13 11.66 6.26
N ASN A 78 7.18 11.41 7.18
CA ASN A 78 7.52 10.98 8.55
C ASN A 78 7.51 9.45 8.72
N GLY A 79 7.16 8.72 7.65
CA GLY A 79 7.26 7.26 7.60
C GLY A 79 6.31 6.55 8.55
N GLU A 80 5.06 7.00 8.62
CA GLU A 80 3.98 6.23 9.24
C GLU A 80 3.65 5.00 8.34
N GLY A 81 3.36 3.84 8.93
CA GLY A 81 3.10 2.59 8.17
C GLY A 81 4.30 1.64 7.96
N LYS A 82 5.22 1.59 8.93
CA LYS A 82 6.51 0.87 8.82
C LYS A 82 6.51 -0.63 9.10
N LYS A 83 5.36 -1.27 9.35
CA LYS A 83 5.32 -2.71 9.68
C LYS A 83 4.27 -3.44 8.86
N ALA A 84 4.67 -4.59 8.32
CA ALA A 84 3.75 -5.57 7.77
C ALA A 84 2.98 -6.26 8.91
N THR A 85 1.74 -6.62 8.63
CA THR A 85 0.83 -7.35 9.51
C THR A 85 0.89 -8.85 9.19
N LEU A 86 1.98 -9.52 9.53
CA LEU A 86 2.21 -10.92 9.16
C LEU A 86 1.16 -11.88 9.75
N GLN A 87 0.58 -11.53 10.91
CA GLN A 87 -0.49 -12.29 11.54
C GLN A 87 -1.77 -12.34 10.69
N LEU A 88 -1.92 -11.47 9.69
CA LEU A 88 -3.02 -11.56 8.74
C LEU A 88 -3.02 -12.91 7.99
N ALA A 89 -1.85 -13.52 7.76
CA ALA A 89 -1.74 -14.84 7.14
C ALA A 89 -2.45 -15.94 7.95
N VAL A 90 -2.53 -15.78 9.28
CA VAL A 90 -3.25 -16.70 10.17
C VAL A 90 -4.75 -16.59 9.95
N ILE A 91 -5.27 -15.36 9.83
CA ILE A 91 -6.69 -15.12 9.55
C ILE A 91 -7.04 -15.65 8.16
N LEU A 92 -6.22 -15.37 7.15
CA LEU A 92 -6.49 -15.81 5.78
C LEU A 92 -6.19 -17.30 5.53
N ASN A 93 -5.55 -17.97 6.48
CA ASN A 93 -5.06 -19.35 6.35
C ASN A 93 -4.26 -19.61 5.06
N ARG A 94 -3.44 -18.62 4.66
CA ARG A 94 -2.57 -18.68 3.47
C ARG A 94 -1.45 -17.64 3.56
N PRO A 95 -0.35 -17.80 2.80
CA PRO A 95 0.63 -16.73 2.63
C PRO A 95 -0.01 -15.46 2.08
N LEU A 96 0.50 -14.31 2.51
CA LEU A 96 0.08 -13.00 1.99
C LEU A 96 0.61 -12.84 0.56
N ARG A 97 -0.24 -12.30 -0.32
CA ARG A 97 0.15 -11.94 -1.67
C ARG A 97 1.15 -10.80 -1.62
N THR A 98 2.24 -10.92 -2.37
CA THR A 98 3.27 -9.90 -2.48
C THR A 98 2.85 -8.77 -3.42
N PHE A 99 3.49 -7.61 -3.28
CA PHE A 99 3.31 -6.49 -4.20
C PHE A 99 3.77 -6.83 -5.62
N GLU A 100 4.83 -7.63 -5.76
CA GLU A 100 5.31 -8.08 -7.08
C GLU A 100 4.28 -8.96 -7.79
N GLU A 101 3.72 -9.97 -7.11
CA GLU A 101 2.63 -10.81 -7.64
C GLU A 101 1.41 -9.95 -8.00
N TRP A 102 1.07 -8.96 -7.16
CA TRP A 102 -0.01 -8.04 -7.48
C TRP A 102 0.26 -7.25 -8.75
N LEU A 103 1.47 -6.74 -8.92
CA LEU A 103 1.85 -5.95 -10.08
C LEU A 103 1.88 -6.79 -11.36
N GLN A 104 2.34 -8.05 -11.28
CA GLN A 104 2.35 -8.98 -12.42
C GLN A 104 0.94 -9.23 -12.96
N ASP A 105 -0.03 -9.48 -12.07
CA ASP A 105 -1.43 -9.70 -12.46
C ASP A 105 -2.15 -8.43 -12.97
N ASN A 106 -1.56 -7.25 -12.75
CA ASN A 106 -2.14 -5.96 -13.08
C ASN A 106 -1.28 -5.12 -14.03
N ILE A 107 -0.32 -5.74 -14.72
CA ILE A 107 0.66 -5.06 -15.57
C ILE A 107 0.01 -4.15 -16.62
N GLN A 108 -1.16 -4.55 -17.14
CA GLN A 108 -1.96 -3.81 -18.12
C GLN A 108 -2.39 -2.41 -17.65
N LEU A 109 -2.45 -2.16 -16.34
CA LEU A 109 -2.80 -0.85 -15.78
C LEU A 109 -1.66 0.17 -15.90
N PHE A 110 -0.45 -0.30 -16.23
CA PHE A 110 0.77 0.50 -16.24
C PHE A 110 1.41 0.59 -17.64
N GLN A 111 0.75 0.07 -18.66
CA GLN A 111 1.18 0.20 -20.05
C GLN A 111 0.75 1.55 -20.61
N TRP A 112 1.72 2.35 -21.05
CA TRP A 112 1.46 3.59 -21.77
C TRP A 112 0.98 3.24 -23.19
N LYS A 113 -0.17 3.76 -23.60
CA LYS A 113 -0.65 3.70 -24.99
C LYS A 113 -0.03 4.81 -25.82
#